data_AF-A0AAW1K6C4-F1
#
_entry.id   AF-A0AAW1K6C4-F1
#
_cell.length_a   1.000
_cell.length_b   1.000
_cell.length_c   1.000
_cell.angle_alpha   90.00
_cell.angle_beta   90.00
_cell.angle_gamma   90.00
#
_symmetry.space_group_name_H-M   'P 1'
#
loop_
_entity.id
_entity.type
_entity.pdbx_description
1 polymer ?
#
loop_
_entity_poly.entity_id
_entity_poly.type
_entity_poly.pdbx_seq_one_letter_code
_entity_poly.pdbx_strand_id
1 'polypeptide(L)'
;MVVHIAYQNVNGLRTKVEEFRNGVINHHAKIICLTETNLIPDIYDAEIFPHGYSVFRRDRVSSCKKTGGGVLVAVDDSFKSCARSDLACEGSEDLWVHVHHAKIICLTETNLIPDIYDAEIFPHGYSVFRRDRVSSCKKNGGGVLVAVDDSFKSCARSDLACEGSEDLWVHVSCGSFGDRGFYICCVYLPPSDDNALIAFLASASDVINNHPDDLFIILGANSILGQRL
;
A
#
# COMPACT_ATOMS: atom_id res chain seq x y z
N MET A 1 6.80 0.38 9.92
CA MET A 1 5.66 -0.48 10.29
C MET A 1 6.19 -1.85 10.69
N VAL A 2 5.88 -2.34 11.89
CA VAL A 2 6.20 -3.72 12.26
C VAL A 2 4.99 -4.59 11.90
N VAL A 3 5.18 -5.54 10.98
CA VAL A 3 4.13 -6.51 10.63
C VAL A 3 4.25 -7.70 11.58
N HIS A 4 3.31 -7.81 12.51
CA HIS A 4 3.24 -8.96 13.40
C HIS A 4 2.55 -10.14 12.68
N ILE A 5 3.30 -11.22 12.49
CA ILE A 5 2.80 -12.46 11.91
C ILE A 5 2.69 -13.50 13.02
N ALA A 6 1.50 -14.05 13.22
CA ALA A 6 1.26 -15.15 14.15
C ALA A 6 1.12 -16.46 13.39
N TYR A 7 1.82 -17.50 13.84
CA TYR A 7 1.66 -18.86 13.32
C TYR A 7 1.28 -19.79 14.47
N GLN A 8 0.26 -20.63 14.26
CA GLN A 8 -0.11 -21.64 15.23
C GLN A 8 -0.66 -22.91 14.57
N ASN A 9 -0.16 -24.07 15.01
CA ASN A 9 -0.89 -25.31 14.86
C ASN A 9 -1.99 -25.36 15.94
N VAL A 10 -3.26 -25.26 15.52
CA VAL A 10 -4.39 -25.12 16.45
C VAL A 10 -4.99 -26.44 16.91
N ASN A 11 -4.52 -27.55 16.34
CA ASN A 11 -4.96 -28.92 16.64
C ASN A 11 -6.50 -29.02 16.76
N GLY A 12 -7.18 -28.59 15.71
CA GLY A 12 -8.64 -28.45 15.65
C GLY A 12 -9.14 -27.11 16.19
N LEU A 13 -9.61 -26.27 15.28
CA LEU A 13 -10.24 -24.98 15.58
C LEU A 13 -11.75 -25.10 15.84
N ARG A 14 -12.41 -26.10 15.24
CA ARG A 14 -13.86 -26.32 15.30
C ARG A 14 -14.46 -26.26 16.71
N THR A 15 -13.76 -26.79 17.71
CA THR A 15 -14.25 -26.84 19.09
C THR A 15 -13.87 -25.62 19.92
N LYS A 16 -13.14 -24.66 19.33
CA LYS A 16 -12.52 -23.50 20.00
C LYS A 16 -12.78 -22.19 19.25
N VAL A 17 -13.73 -22.17 18.30
CA VAL A 17 -13.97 -21.02 17.41
C VAL A 17 -14.23 -19.75 18.23
N GLU A 18 -15.05 -19.83 19.27
CA GLU A 18 -15.42 -18.68 20.10
C GLU A 18 -14.24 -18.15 20.93
N GLU A 19 -13.48 -19.05 21.58
CA GLU A 19 -12.28 -18.71 22.35
C GLU A 19 -11.21 -18.07 21.44
N PHE A 20 -10.97 -18.69 20.28
CA PHE A 20 -10.02 -18.19 19.29
C PHE A 20 -10.42 -16.81 18.78
N ARG A 21 -11.68 -16.63 18.39
CA ARG A 21 -12.22 -15.34 17.91
C ARG A 21 -11.99 -14.24 18.94
N ASN A 22 -12.29 -14.51 20.22
CA ASN A 22 -12.06 -13.57 21.31
C ASN A 22 -10.56 -13.28 21.51
N GLY A 23 -9.70 -14.29 21.33
CA GLY A 23 -8.26 -14.13 21.33
C GLY A 23 -7.77 -13.19 20.23
N VAL A 24 -8.27 -13.34 18.99
CA VAL A 24 -7.92 -12.48 17.85
C VAL A 24 -8.27 -11.02 18.10
N ILE A 25 -9.41 -10.72 18.73
CA ILE A 25 -9.81 -9.35 19.07
C ILE A 25 -8.77 -8.67 19.98
N ASN A 26 -8.15 -9.44 20.87
CA ASN A 26 -7.14 -8.95 21.81
C ASN A 26 -5.70 -9.04 21.26
N HIS A 27 -5.52 -9.55 20.03
CA HIS A 27 -4.22 -9.74 19.40
C HIS A 27 -4.01 -8.75 18.25
N HIS A 28 -2.83 -8.13 18.17
CA HIS A 28 -2.49 -7.16 17.12
C HIS A 28 -1.77 -7.78 15.90
N ALA A 29 -2.02 -9.06 15.59
CA ALA A 29 -1.34 -9.71 14.47
C ALA A 29 -1.96 -9.23 13.16
N LYS A 30 -1.14 -8.81 12.20
CA LYS A 30 -1.64 -8.38 10.87
C LYS A 30 -1.81 -9.55 9.90
N ILE A 31 -1.11 -10.65 10.13
CA ILE A 31 -1.25 -11.89 9.37
C ILE A 31 -1.29 -13.03 10.38
N ILE A 32 -2.29 -13.90 10.27
CA ILE A 32 -2.47 -15.06 11.15
C ILE A 32 -2.50 -16.31 10.27
N CYS A 33 -1.54 -17.20 10.50
CA CYS A 33 -1.38 -18.46 9.77
C CYS A 33 -1.70 -19.64 10.70
N LEU A 34 -2.71 -20.44 10.34
CA LEU A 34 -3.14 -21.59 11.13
C LEU A 34 -3.00 -22.89 10.34
N THR A 35 -2.57 -23.95 11.02
CA THR A 35 -2.55 -25.33 10.49
C THR A 35 -3.31 -26.27 11.41
N GLU A 36 -3.74 -27.43 10.88
CA GLU A 36 -4.61 -28.37 11.60
C GLU A 36 -5.92 -27.71 12.04
N THR A 37 -6.49 -26.85 11.19
CA THR A 37 -7.71 -26.10 11.52
C THR A 37 -8.90 -27.04 11.69
N ASN A 38 -8.91 -28.17 10.97
CA ASN A 38 -10.02 -29.12 10.90
C ASN A 38 -11.35 -28.48 10.51
N LEU A 39 -11.34 -27.30 9.88
CA LEU A 39 -12.54 -26.59 9.45
C LEU A 39 -13.23 -27.32 8.29
N ILE A 40 -14.52 -27.02 8.11
CA ILE A 40 -15.36 -27.52 7.04
C ILE A 40 -16.02 -26.35 6.31
N PRO A 41 -16.45 -26.51 5.05
CA PRO A 41 -17.05 -25.44 4.26
C PRO A 41 -18.25 -24.75 4.92
N ASP A 42 -18.98 -25.46 5.78
CA ASP A 42 -20.18 -24.95 6.45
C ASP A 42 -19.89 -23.98 7.61
N ILE A 43 -18.64 -23.83 8.03
CA ILE A 43 -18.24 -22.81 9.01
C ILE A 43 -17.89 -21.54 8.25
N TYR A 44 -18.57 -20.43 8.51
CA TYR A 44 -18.29 -19.16 7.84
C TYR A 44 -17.09 -18.44 8.46
N ASP A 45 -16.33 -17.71 7.65
CA ASP A 45 -15.15 -16.96 8.13
C ASP A 45 -15.50 -15.95 9.22
N ALA A 46 -16.69 -15.36 9.12
CA ALA A 46 -17.24 -14.42 10.09
C ALA A 46 -17.54 -15.06 11.46
N GLU A 47 -17.56 -16.39 11.58
CA GLU A 47 -17.62 -17.08 12.87
C GLU A 47 -16.24 -17.12 13.53
N ILE A 48 -15.17 -17.20 12.74
CA ILE A 48 -13.80 -17.43 13.21
C ILE A 48 -13.08 -16.11 13.49
N PHE A 49 -13.22 -15.13 12.59
CA PHE A 49 -12.53 -13.84 12.67
C PHE A 49 -13.52 -12.68 12.85
N PRO A 50 -13.20 -11.69 13.70
CA PRO A 50 -13.93 -10.43 13.70
C PRO A 50 -13.81 -9.74 12.34
N HIS A 51 -14.65 -8.74 12.10
CA HIS A 51 -14.49 -7.89 10.92
C HIS A 51 -13.08 -7.27 10.86
N GLY A 52 -12.57 -7.04 9.65
CA GLY A 52 -11.23 -6.49 9.43
C GLY A 52 -10.17 -7.52 9.03
N TYR A 53 -10.57 -8.77 8.71
CA TYR A 53 -9.68 -9.76 8.10
C TYR A 53 -10.28 -10.37 6.83
N SER A 54 -9.45 -10.44 5.80
CA SER A 54 -9.64 -11.27 4.64
C SER A 54 -9.10 -12.67 4.93
N VAL A 55 -9.99 -13.67 4.94
CA VAL A 55 -9.66 -15.05 5.30
C VAL A 55 -9.51 -15.89 4.04
N PHE A 56 -8.37 -16.56 3.92
CA PHE A 56 -8.09 -17.54 2.87
C PHE A 56 -7.89 -18.89 3.54
N ARG A 57 -8.57 -19.93 3.08
CA ARG A 57 -8.43 -21.26 3.68
C ARG A 57 -8.57 -22.37 2.67
N ARG A 58 -7.97 -23.50 3.00
CA ARG A 58 -8.11 -24.76 2.28
C ARG A 58 -8.59 -25.81 3.28
N ASP A 59 -9.91 -25.99 3.31
CA ASP A 59 -10.57 -26.97 4.16
C ASP A 59 -10.41 -28.37 3.56
N ARG A 60 -10.37 -29.38 4.42
CA ARG A 60 -10.23 -30.76 4.00
C ARG A 60 -11.60 -31.35 3.71
N VAL A 61 -11.97 -31.45 2.43
CA VAL A 61 -13.33 -31.87 2.01
C VAL A 61 -13.44 -33.39 1.75
N SER A 62 -12.35 -34.10 1.45
CA SER A 62 -12.47 -35.42 0.78
C SER A 62 -11.43 -36.50 1.16
N SER A 63 -10.88 -36.49 2.38
CA SER A 63 -9.90 -37.54 2.73
C SER A 63 -10.54 -38.79 3.36
N CYS A 64 -9.99 -39.97 3.06
CA CYS A 64 -10.27 -41.22 3.77
C CYS A 64 -9.91 -41.18 5.28
N LYS A 65 -9.30 -40.08 5.76
CA LYS A 65 -9.09 -39.79 7.17
C LYS A 65 -10.24 -38.92 7.66
N LYS A 66 -10.96 -39.39 8.68
CA LYS A 66 -12.12 -38.70 9.29
C LYS A 66 -11.73 -37.43 10.08
N THR A 67 -10.44 -37.17 10.29
CA THR A 67 -9.90 -36.10 11.14
C THR A 67 -8.50 -35.65 10.66
N GLY A 68 -8.09 -34.44 11.06
CA GLY A 68 -6.78 -33.85 10.77
C GLY A 68 -6.75 -33.00 9.49
N GLY A 69 -5.84 -32.03 9.44
CA GLY A 69 -5.52 -31.21 8.28
C GLY A 69 -6.20 -29.84 8.24
N GLY A 70 -6.07 -29.19 7.08
CA GLY A 70 -6.62 -27.87 6.80
C GLY A 70 -5.67 -26.73 7.19
N VAL A 71 -5.61 -25.72 6.32
CA VAL A 71 -4.76 -24.53 6.47
C VAL A 71 -5.55 -23.26 6.25
N LEU A 72 -5.20 -22.21 6.98
CA LEU A 72 -5.86 -20.91 6.92
C LEU A 72 -4.82 -19.79 7.06
N VAL A 73 -4.96 -18.75 6.26
CA VAL A 73 -4.24 -17.48 6.39
C VAL A 73 -5.29 -16.37 6.45
N ALA A 74 -5.33 -15.64 7.55
CA ALA A 74 -6.12 -14.42 7.67
C ALA A 74 -5.19 -13.20 7.58
N VAL A 75 -5.58 -12.24 6.76
CA VAL A 75 -4.82 -11.00 6.52
C VAL A 75 -5.69 -9.82 6.93
N ASP A 76 -5.15 -8.94 7.76
CA ASP A 76 -5.82 -7.71 8.16
C ASP A 76 -6.16 -6.86 6.93
N ASP A 77 -7.38 -6.35 6.85
CA ASP A 77 -7.93 -5.65 5.66
C ASP A 77 -7.20 -4.32 5.35
N SER A 78 -6.33 -3.83 6.24
CA SER A 78 -5.39 -2.75 5.90
C SER A 78 -4.38 -3.15 4.82
N PHE A 79 -4.22 -4.45 4.56
CA PHE A 79 -3.46 -4.98 3.43
C PHE A 79 -4.39 -5.55 2.37
N LYS A 80 -4.25 -5.07 1.14
CA LYS A 80 -4.84 -5.77 -0.01
C LYS A 80 -4.18 -7.14 -0.12
N SER A 81 -4.97 -8.20 -0.23
CA SER A 81 -4.45 -9.56 -0.34
C SER A 81 -5.27 -10.39 -1.34
N CYS A 82 -4.65 -11.41 -1.91
CA CYS A 82 -5.33 -12.34 -2.80
C CYS A 82 -4.75 -13.76 -2.72
N ALA A 83 -5.60 -14.76 -2.94
CA ALA A 83 -5.16 -16.14 -3.08
C ALA A 83 -4.39 -16.34 -4.39
N ARG A 84 -3.30 -17.11 -4.32
CA ARG A 84 -2.49 -17.54 -5.46
C ARG A 84 -2.73 -19.02 -5.74
N SER A 85 -3.94 -19.32 -6.18
CA SER A 85 -4.34 -20.70 -6.53
C SER A 85 -3.50 -21.29 -7.65
N ASP A 86 -2.89 -20.45 -8.50
CA ASP A 86 -1.94 -20.84 -9.54
C ASP A 86 -0.64 -21.45 -8.98
N LEU A 87 -0.33 -21.23 -7.70
CA LEU A 87 0.85 -21.81 -7.02
C LEU A 87 0.51 -23.05 -6.19
N ALA A 88 -0.78 -23.34 -5.99
CA ALA A 88 -1.20 -24.45 -5.13
C ALA A 88 -0.99 -25.80 -5.82
N CYS A 89 -0.55 -26.80 -5.06
CA CYS A 89 -0.40 -28.17 -5.55
C CYS A 89 -1.69 -28.98 -5.32
N GLU A 90 -2.17 -29.70 -6.35
CA GLU A 90 -3.39 -30.52 -6.26
C GLU A 90 -3.27 -31.71 -5.27
N GLY A 91 -2.07 -32.05 -4.78
CA GLY A 91 -1.84 -33.14 -3.82
C GLY A 91 -1.36 -32.71 -2.43
N SER A 92 -1.18 -31.41 -2.19
CA SER A 92 -0.71 -30.86 -0.90
C SER A 92 -1.81 -30.04 -0.23
N GLU A 93 -1.79 -29.94 1.10
CA GLU A 93 -2.60 -28.97 1.85
C GLU A 93 -1.85 -27.65 1.97
N ASP A 94 -1.43 -27.09 0.83
CA ASP A 94 -0.76 -25.80 0.74
C ASP A 94 -1.73 -24.68 0.39
N LEU A 95 -1.44 -23.48 0.90
CA LEU A 95 -2.19 -22.26 0.68
C LEU A 95 -1.22 -21.11 0.45
N TRP A 96 -1.38 -20.43 -0.68
CA TRP A 96 -0.55 -19.30 -1.07
C TRP A 96 -1.39 -18.04 -1.08
N VAL A 97 -0.95 -17.03 -0.32
CA VAL A 97 -1.59 -15.72 -0.24
C VAL A 97 -0.56 -14.66 -0.55
N HIS A 98 -0.88 -13.80 -1.52
CA HIS A 98 -0.09 -12.62 -1.83
C HIS A 98 -0.64 -11.45 -1.02
N VAL A 99 0.20 -10.81 -0.21
CA VAL A 99 -0.13 -9.62 0.58
C VAL A 99 0.56 -8.42 -0.06
N HIS A 100 -0.22 -7.46 -0.53
CA HIS A 100 0.28 -6.25 -1.18
C HIS A 100 0.68 -5.21 -0.13
N HIS A 101 1.85 -4.62 -0.33
CA HIS A 101 2.32 -3.47 0.44
C HIS A 101 2.88 -2.43 -0.52
N ALA A 102 2.25 -1.27 -0.59
CA ALA A 102 2.75 -0.18 -1.42
C ALA A 102 4.07 0.32 -0.84
N LYS A 103 5.09 0.52 -1.67
CA LYS A 103 6.38 1.07 -1.20
C LYS A 103 6.48 2.57 -1.38
N ILE A 104 5.70 3.10 -2.31
CA ILE A 104 5.67 4.51 -2.65
C ILE A 104 4.21 4.84 -2.95
N ILE A 105 3.71 5.91 -2.34
CA ILE A 105 2.33 6.38 -2.48
C ILE A 105 2.40 7.83 -2.92
N CYS A 106 1.74 8.16 -4.03
CA CYS A 106 1.61 9.52 -4.55
C CYS A 106 0.13 9.92 -4.52
N LEU A 107 -0.19 11.02 -3.85
CA LEU A 107 -1.53 11.56 -3.72
C LEU A 107 -1.57 12.99 -4.24
N THR A 108 -2.59 13.29 -5.02
CA THR A 108 -2.94 14.66 -5.45
C THR A 108 -4.28 15.05 -4.81
N GLU A 109 -4.57 16.34 -4.75
CA GLU A 109 -5.83 16.85 -4.18
C GLU A 109 -6.02 16.44 -2.72
N THR A 110 -4.91 16.41 -1.96
CA THR A 110 -4.93 15.97 -0.57
C THR A 110 -5.74 16.91 0.33
N ASN A 111 -5.86 18.19 -0.06
CA ASN A 111 -6.50 19.25 0.73
C ASN A 111 -5.98 19.32 2.18
N LEU A 112 -4.76 18.83 2.41
CA LEU A 112 -4.13 18.86 3.72
C LEU A 112 -3.67 20.27 4.07
N ILE A 113 -3.68 20.55 5.36
CA ILE A 113 -3.16 21.77 5.97
C ILE A 113 -1.99 21.43 6.90
N PRO A 114 -1.08 22.37 7.18
CA PRO A 114 0.09 22.13 8.03
C PRO A 114 -0.22 21.54 9.41
N ASP A 115 -1.43 21.78 9.94
CA ASP A 115 -1.86 21.32 11.26
C ASP A 115 -2.21 19.82 11.32
N ILE A 116 -2.39 19.15 10.19
CA ILE A 116 -2.59 17.70 10.14
C ILE A 116 -1.22 17.03 10.22
N TYR A 117 -0.97 16.14 11.17
CA TYR A 117 0.31 15.44 11.29
C TYR A 117 0.39 14.25 10.33
N ASP A 118 1.59 13.94 9.83
CA ASP A 118 1.80 12.81 8.91
C ASP A 118 1.36 11.47 9.52
N ALA A 119 1.51 11.31 10.84
CA ALA A 119 1.09 10.14 11.58
C ALA A 119 -0.44 9.94 11.65
N GLU A 120 -1.23 10.97 11.33
CA GLU A 120 -2.69 10.86 11.18
C GLU A 120 -3.08 10.25 9.83
N ILE A 121 -2.20 10.37 8.83
CA ILE A 121 -2.47 9.99 7.44
C ILE A 121 -1.82 8.64 7.13
N PHE A 122 -0.58 8.43 7.59
CA PHE A 122 0.19 7.22 7.35
C PHE A 122 0.57 6.52 8.66
N PRO A 123 0.49 5.18 8.71
CA PRO A 123 1.09 4.43 9.80
C PRO A 123 2.62 4.64 9.79
N HIS A 124 3.26 4.50 10.95
CA HIS A 124 4.72 4.53 11.05
C HIS A 124 5.38 3.61 10.01
N GLY A 125 6.50 4.03 9.41
CA GLY A 125 7.17 3.26 8.35
C GLY A 125 7.18 3.94 6.99
N TYR A 126 6.71 5.17 6.91
CA TYR A 126 6.82 6.02 5.74
C TYR A 126 7.45 7.35 6.11
N SER A 127 8.37 7.80 5.26
CA SER A 127 8.83 9.17 5.18
C SER A 127 7.86 9.93 4.27
N VAL A 128 7.16 10.91 4.83
CA VAL A 128 6.11 11.66 4.15
C VAL A 128 6.65 13.01 3.71
N PHE A 129 6.54 13.30 2.42
CA PHE A 129 6.85 14.59 1.83
C PHE A 129 5.55 15.17 1.29
N ARG A 130 5.26 16.45 1.57
CA ARG A 130 4.02 17.06 1.13
C ARG A 130 4.18 18.54 0.83
N ARG A 131 3.36 19.03 -0.09
CA ARG A 131 3.17 20.44 -0.40
C ARG A 131 1.72 20.77 -0.11
N ASP A 132 1.48 21.20 1.12
CA ASP A 132 0.16 21.62 1.59
C ASP A 132 -0.20 23.00 1.04
N ARG A 133 -1.50 23.26 0.90
CA ARG A 133 -1.98 24.61 0.59
C ARG A 133 -2.14 25.40 1.87
N VAL A 134 -1.21 26.32 2.13
CA VAL A 134 -1.19 27.12 3.37
C VAL A 134 -2.20 28.28 3.34
N SER A 135 -2.59 28.74 2.15
CA SER A 135 -3.65 29.75 1.97
C SER A 135 -3.78 30.06 0.49
N SER A 136 -4.94 29.88 -0.12
CA SER A 136 -5.24 30.66 -1.32
C SER A 136 -6.72 30.97 -1.43
N CYS A 137 -7.00 32.12 -2.02
CA CYS A 137 -8.28 32.60 -2.50
C CYS A 137 -9.06 31.61 -3.41
N LYS A 138 -8.51 30.43 -3.74
CA LYS A 138 -9.22 29.32 -4.38
C LYS A 138 -9.83 28.44 -3.29
N LYS A 139 -11.15 28.54 -3.13
CA LYS A 139 -11.91 27.99 -2.00
C LYS A 139 -11.83 26.45 -1.81
N ASN A 140 -11.36 25.67 -2.79
CA ASN A 140 -11.33 24.20 -2.74
C ASN A 140 -10.19 23.61 -3.63
N GLY A 141 -9.67 22.44 -3.25
CA GLY A 141 -8.83 21.56 -4.10
C GLY A 141 -7.32 21.68 -3.91
N GLY A 142 -6.56 20.77 -4.55
CA GLY A 142 -5.09 20.77 -4.67
C GLY A 142 -4.30 20.17 -3.50
N GLY A 143 -2.98 20.44 -3.48
CA GLY A 143 -2.03 19.78 -2.58
C GLY A 143 -1.51 18.45 -3.14
N VAL A 144 -0.24 18.17 -2.88
CA VAL A 144 0.42 16.93 -3.33
C VAL A 144 1.22 16.30 -2.20
N LEU A 145 1.28 14.98 -2.18
CA LEU A 145 1.98 14.20 -1.17
C LEU A 145 2.65 12.98 -1.80
N VAL A 146 3.89 12.72 -1.39
CA VAL A 146 4.65 11.51 -1.69
C VAL A 146 5.04 10.87 -0.36
N ALA A 147 4.55 9.65 -0.10
CA ALA A 147 5.00 8.84 1.03
C ALA A 147 5.90 7.71 0.52
N VAL A 148 7.10 7.59 1.10
CA VAL A 148 8.09 6.57 0.74
C VAL A 148 8.33 5.67 1.94
N ASP A 149 8.22 4.35 1.73
CA ASP A 149 8.49 3.36 2.77
C ASP A 149 9.92 3.51 3.30
N ASP A 150 10.09 3.51 4.63
CA ASP A 150 11.35 3.80 5.32
C ASP A 150 12.47 2.78 5.03
N SER A 151 12.17 1.66 4.35
CA SER A 151 13.21 0.78 3.81
C SER A 151 14.02 1.42 2.67
N PHE A 152 13.56 2.55 2.12
CA PHE A 152 14.30 3.37 1.17
C PHE A 152 14.76 4.67 1.82
N LYS A 153 16.00 5.09 1.54
CA LYS A 153 16.41 6.46 1.84
C LYS A 153 15.73 7.38 0.84
N SER A 154 15.11 8.44 1.32
CA SER A 154 14.44 9.43 0.48
C SER A 154 14.66 10.84 0.98
N CYS A 155 14.65 11.80 0.05
CA CYS A 155 14.74 13.23 0.38
C CYS A 155 13.93 14.09 -0.59
N ALA A 156 13.35 15.17 -0.08
CA ALA A 156 12.71 16.17 -0.92
C ALA A 156 13.75 16.89 -1.79
N ARG A 157 13.39 17.18 -3.03
CA ARG A 157 14.18 17.95 -4.00
C ARG A 157 13.44 19.24 -4.36
N SER A 158 13.34 20.14 -3.39
CA SER A 158 12.69 21.44 -3.58
C SER A 158 13.38 22.32 -4.62
N ASP A 159 14.66 22.04 -4.91
CA ASP A 159 15.43 22.66 -5.98
C ASP A 159 14.94 22.31 -7.40
N LEU A 160 14.16 21.23 -7.53
CA LEU A 160 13.58 20.78 -8.82
C LEU A 160 12.11 21.21 -9.00
N ALA A 161 11.49 21.76 -7.96
CA ALA A 161 10.07 22.11 -7.97
C ALA A 161 9.79 23.33 -8.85
N CYS A 162 8.70 23.28 -9.60
CA CYS A 162 8.23 24.38 -10.43
C CYS A 162 7.37 25.34 -9.59
N GLU A 163 7.74 26.62 -9.56
CA GLU A 163 6.92 27.65 -8.89
C GLU A 163 5.55 27.82 -9.54
N GLY A 164 5.45 27.59 -10.85
CA GLY A 164 4.23 27.73 -11.65
C GLY A 164 3.26 26.56 -11.56
N SER A 165 3.62 25.47 -10.88
CA SER A 165 2.77 24.27 -10.75
C SER A 165 2.75 23.74 -9.32
N GLU A 166 1.78 22.88 -9.01
CA GLU A 166 1.75 22.17 -7.73
C GLU A 166 2.40 20.80 -7.86
N ASP A 167 3.73 20.82 -7.92
CA ASP A 167 4.58 19.63 -7.99
C ASP A 167 5.41 19.45 -6.71
N LEU A 168 5.79 18.19 -6.47
CA LEU A 168 6.62 17.74 -5.38
C LEU A 168 7.60 16.69 -5.89
N TRP A 169 8.89 16.98 -5.77
CA TRP A 169 9.97 16.10 -6.18
C TRP A 169 10.61 15.41 -4.98
N VAL A 170 10.81 14.10 -5.09
CA VAL A 170 11.46 13.27 -4.09
C VAL A 170 12.50 12.39 -4.79
N HIS A 171 13.73 12.42 -4.29
CA HIS A 171 14.74 11.43 -4.67
C HIS A 171 14.63 10.22 -3.76
N VAL A 172 14.66 9.01 -4.34
CA VAL A 172 14.59 7.74 -3.63
C VAL A 172 15.81 6.91 -3.99
N SER A 173 16.65 6.65 -2.99
CA SER A 173 17.80 5.76 -3.12
C SER A 173 17.35 4.31 -2.88
N CYS A 174 17.67 3.42 -3.83
CA CYS A 174 17.35 2.01 -3.75
C CYS A 174 18.61 1.19 -4.03
N GLY A 175 18.96 0.26 -3.14
CA GLY A 175 20.18 -0.55 -3.25
C GLY A 175 20.29 -1.32 -4.57
N SER A 176 19.17 -1.69 -5.19
CA SER A 176 19.12 -2.34 -6.50
C SER A 176 19.49 -1.42 -7.68
N PHE A 177 19.45 -0.10 -7.48
CA PHE A 177 19.85 0.93 -8.45
C PHE A 177 21.23 1.55 -8.12
N GLY A 178 21.93 1.03 -7.11
CA GLY A 178 23.16 1.63 -6.58
C GLY A 178 22.91 3.01 -5.94
N ASP A 179 23.96 3.80 -5.81
CA ASP A 179 23.91 5.12 -5.16
C ASP A 179 23.11 6.18 -5.96
N ARG A 180 22.72 5.89 -7.21
CA ARG A 180 22.00 6.84 -8.08
C ARG A 180 20.52 6.98 -7.73
N GLY A 181 19.87 5.89 -7.31
CA GLY A 181 18.43 5.92 -7.02
C GLY A 181 17.57 6.33 -8.22
N PHE A 182 16.42 6.95 -7.95
CA PHE A 182 15.53 7.53 -8.96
C PHE A 182 14.72 8.69 -8.37
N TYR A 183 14.12 9.50 -9.23
CA TYR A 183 13.32 10.65 -8.86
C TYR A 183 11.83 10.38 -9.08
N ILE A 184 11.01 10.82 -8.14
CA ILE A 184 9.56 10.84 -8.27
C ILE A 184 9.10 12.29 -8.24
N CYS A 185 8.29 12.66 -9.22
CA CYS A 185 7.53 13.90 -9.20
C CYS A 185 6.05 13.56 -9.03
N CYS A 186 5.42 14.05 -7.96
CA CYS A 186 3.97 14.06 -7.83
C CYS A 186 3.46 15.46 -8.15
N VAL A 187 2.62 15.59 -9.18
CA VAL A 187 2.11 16.87 -9.67
C VAL A 187 0.59 16.88 -9.72
N TYR A 188 0.00 17.99 -9.29
CA TYR A 188 -1.39 18.33 -9.54
C TYR A 188 -1.46 19.48 -10.54
N LEU A 189 -2.10 19.23 -11.68
CA LEU A 189 -2.37 20.26 -12.69
C LEU A 189 -3.86 20.58 -12.68
N PRO A 190 -4.26 21.77 -12.20
CA PRO A 190 -5.67 22.15 -12.15
C PRO A 190 -6.33 22.09 -13.54
N PRO A 191 -7.61 21.68 -13.62
CA PRO A 191 -8.34 21.73 -14.87
C PRO A 191 -8.39 23.14 -15.45
N SER A 192 -8.09 23.26 -16.74
CA SER A 192 -8.12 24.52 -17.49
C SER A 192 -7.08 25.57 -17.08
N ASP A 193 -6.01 25.17 -16.38
CA ASP A 193 -4.86 26.03 -16.09
C ASP A 193 -3.69 25.70 -17.02
N ASP A 194 -3.79 26.13 -18.28
CA ASP A 194 -2.77 25.87 -19.32
C ASP A 194 -1.41 26.47 -18.93
N ASN A 195 -1.40 27.56 -18.15
CA ASN A 195 -0.17 28.16 -17.68
C ASN A 195 0.58 27.24 -16.71
N ALA A 196 -0.14 26.59 -15.78
CA ALA A 196 0.45 25.61 -14.88
C ALA A 196 1.01 24.40 -15.64
N LEU A 197 0.29 23.92 -16.66
CA LEU A 197 0.76 22.84 -17.53
C LEU A 197 2.04 23.24 -18.28
N ILE A 198 2.05 24.39 -18.96
CA ILE A 198 3.19 24.85 -19.75
C ILE A 198 4.42 25.08 -18.85
N ALA A 199 4.21 25.74 -17.70
CA ALA A 199 5.28 25.97 -16.74
C ALA A 199 5.88 24.65 -16.22
N PHE A 200 5.03 23.69 -15.87
CA PHE A 200 5.48 22.37 -15.43
C PHE A 200 6.25 21.64 -16.52
N LEU A 201 5.73 21.59 -17.76
CA LEU A 201 6.40 20.89 -18.86
C LEU A 201 7.78 21.49 -19.18
N ALA A 202 7.90 22.82 -19.19
CA ALA A 202 9.18 23.48 -19.38
C ALA A 202 10.16 23.14 -18.24
N SER A 203 9.72 23.29 -16.99
CA SER A 203 10.55 22.99 -15.81
C SER A 203 10.98 21.52 -15.76
N ALA A 204 10.06 20.59 -15.98
CA ALA A 204 10.34 19.16 -15.97
C ALA A 204 11.29 18.77 -17.12
N SER A 205 11.14 19.37 -18.31
CA SER A 205 12.05 19.15 -19.42
C SER A 205 13.46 19.62 -19.09
N ASP A 206 13.61 20.79 -18.47
CA ASP A 206 14.91 21.31 -18.03
C ASP A 206 15.55 20.39 -16.99
N VAL A 207 14.78 19.90 -16.00
CA VAL A 207 15.27 18.94 -15.01
C VAL A 207 15.77 17.66 -15.68
N ILE A 208 14.96 17.05 -16.57
CA ILE A 208 15.32 15.80 -17.25
C ILE A 208 16.55 15.99 -18.14
N ASN A 209 16.63 17.09 -18.89
CA ASN A 209 17.75 17.37 -19.79
C ASN A 209 19.07 17.62 -19.04
N ASN A 210 19.01 18.19 -17.84
CA ASN A 210 20.19 18.39 -16.99
C ASN A 210 20.65 17.11 -16.26
N HIS A 211 19.84 16.04 -16.32
CA HIS A 211 20.06 14.78 -15.61
C HIS A 211 19.84 13.56 -16.53
N PRO A 212 20.58 13.45 -17.66
CA PRO A 212 20.27 12.49 -18.72
C PRO A 212 20.42 11.01 -18.34
N ASP A 213 21.19 10.72 -17.27
CA ASP A 213 21.46 9.37 -16.79
C ASP A 213 20.56 8.95 -15.61
N ASP A 214 19.71 9.86 -15.12
CA ASP A 214 18.84 9.62 -13.98
C ASP A 214 17.47 9.08 -14.43
N LEU A 215 16.85 8.25 -13.57
CA LEU A 215 15.50 7.73 -13.81
C LEU A 215 14.46 8.66 -13.17
N PHE A 216 13.48 9.08 -13.97
CA PHE A 216 12.38 9.94 -13.53
C PHE A 216 11.03 9.22 -13.65
N ILE A 217 10.22 9.32 -12.59
CA ILE A 217 8.83 8.84 -12.56
C ILE A 217 7.94 10.05 -12.24
N ILE A 218 7.17 10.51 -13.21
CA ILE A 218 6.23 11.62 -13.04
C ILE A 218 4.81 11.05 -12.93
N LEU A 219 4.13 11.36 -11.83
CA LEU A 219 2.80 10.87 -11.49
C LEU A 219 1.90 12.06 -11.13
N GLY A 220 0.63 12.02 -11.52
CA GLY A 220 -0.26 13.14 -11.25
C GLY A 220 -1.63 13.01 -11.89
N ALA A 221 -2.57 13.78 -11.36
CA ALA A 221 -3.89 13.94 -11.97
C ALA A 221 -3.83 15.06 -13.01
N ASN A 222 -3.98 14.68 -14.28
CA ASN A 222 -4.22 15.60 -15.38
C ASN A 222 -5.67 15.46 -15.81
N SER A 223 -6.46 16.53 -15.72
CA SER A 223 -7.76 16.58 -16.41
C SER A 223 -7.62 16.81 -17.92
N ILE A 224 -6.42 16.66 -18.49
CA ILE A 224 -6.08 17.02 -19.87
C ILE A 224 -5.76 15.77 -20.73
N LEU A 225 -5.99 14.56 -20.23
CA LEU A 225 -5.94 13.32 -21.03
C LEU A 225 -7.15 13.22 -21.98
N GLY A 226 -7.19 14.15 -22.94
CA GLY A 226 -7.95 14.13 -24.18
C GLY A 226 -7.08 14.44 -25.41
N GLN A 227 -5.79 14.76 -25.26
CA GLN A 227 -4.86 14.89 -26.38
C GLN A 227 -3.51 14.21 -26.07
N ARG A 228 -3.10 13.36 -27.01
CA ARG A 228 -1.86 12.56 -26.99
C ARG A 228 -0.63 13.47 -26.89
N LEU A 229 0.33 13.08 -26.05
CA LEU A 229 1.75 13.41 -26.23
C LEU A 229 2.26 12.77 -27.53
#